data_AF-A0A1C4YPN0-F1
#
_entry.id   AF-A0A1C4YPN0-F1
#
_cell.length_a   1.000
_cell.length_b   1.000
_cell.length_c   1.000
_cell.angle_alpha   90.00
_cell.angle_beta   90.00
_cell.angle_gamma   90.00
#
_symmetry.space_group_name_H-M   'P 1'
#
loop_
_entity.id
_entity.type
_entity.pdbx_description
1 polymer ?
#
loop_
_entity_poly.entity_id
_entity_poly.type
_entity_poly.pdbx_seq_one_letter_code
_entity_poly.pdbx_strand_id
1 'polypeptide(L)'
;ALIGILMLIGIVVTNAIVLMDLVNQYRERGMSVAEAVVEGGQRRLRPILMTALATIFALLPMALGITGEGGFISTPLAVVVIGGLVTSTLLTLVLIPVLYTMVEGRRERRQARRSSPAPQPETVAGEPVPVA
;
A
#
# COMPACT_ATOMS: atom_id res chain seq x y z
N ALA A 1 -25.58 3.90 15.01
CA ALA A 1 -24.28 4.46 14.58
C ALA A 1 -23.08 3.64 15.07
N LEU A 2 -22.91 3.45 16.39
CA LEU A 2 -21.75 2.72 16.97
C LEU A 2 -21.49 1.33 16.37
N ILE A 3 -22.53 0.53 16.13
CA ILE A 3 -22.39 -0.83 15.56
C ILE A 3 -21.78 -0.79 14.15
N GLY A 4 -22.11 0.20 13.33
CA GLY A 4 -21.59 0.34 11.96
C GLY A 4 -20.13 0.74 11.94
N ILE A 5 -19.74 1.61 12.88
CA ILE A 5 -18.35 2.01 13.08
C ILE A 5 -17.53 0.81 13.55
N LEU A 6 -18.04 0.02 14.51
CA LEU A 6 -17.36 -1.19 14.99
C LEU A 6 -17.15 -2.21 13.86
N MET A 7 -18.19 -2.44 13.04
CA MET A 7 -18.13 -3.32 11.88
C MET A 7 -17.10 -2.82 10.85
N LEU A 8 -17.11 -1.51 10.56
CA LEU A 8 -16.14 -0.89 9.65
C LEU A 8 -14.70 -1.07 10.13
N ILE A 9 -14.44 -0.87 11.43
CA ILE A 9 -13.09 -1.05 11.99
C ILE A 9 -12.61 -2.48 11.70
N GLY A 10 -13.45 -3.49 11.93
CA GLY A 10 -13.13 -4.88 11.63
C GLY A 10 -12.78 -5.09 10.15
N ILE A 11 -13.63 -4.61 9.24
CA ILE A 11 -13.43 -4.77 7.79
C ILE A 11 -12.13 -4.07 7.33
N VAL A 12 -11.88 -2.84 7.80
CA VAL A 12 -10.69 -2.06 7.46
C VAL A 12 -9.42 -2.72 8.00
N VAL A 13 -9.44 -3.17 9.26
CA VAL A 13 -8.29 -3.84 9.89
C VAL A 13 -7.97 -5.15 9.18
N THR A 14 -8.97 -5.96 8.83
CA THR A 14 -8.73 -7.20 8.06
C THR A 14 -8.09 -6.89 6.71
N ASN A 15 -8.58 -5.88 5.98
CA ASN A 15 -8.00 -5.48 4.70
C ASN A 15 -6.53 -5.02 4.85
N ALA A 16 -6.21 -4.28 5.93
CA ALA A 16 -4.86 -3.81 6.23
C ALA A 16 -3.90 -4.93 6.71
N ILE A 17 -4.38 -5.86 7.55
CA ILE A 17 -3.60 -7.01 8.04
C ILE A 17 -3.14 -7.85 6.87
N VAL A 18 -4.05 -8.17 5.93
CA VAL A 18 -3.69 -8.95 4.76
C VAL A 18 -2.57 -8.20 4.00
N LEU A 19 -2.62 -6.86 3.90
CA LEU A 19 -1.59 -6.01 3.24
C LEU A 19 -0.24 -6.12 3.88
N MET A 20 -0.21 -5.94 5.19
CA MET A 20 1.03 -6.05 5.95
C MET A 20 1.62 -7.45 5.84
N ASP A 21 0.79 -8.50 5.88
CA ASP A 21 1.25 -9.89 5.81
C ASP A 21 1.92 -10.22 4.48
N LEU A 22 1.33 -9.78 3.36
CA LEU A 22 1.93 -10.03 2.04
C LEU A 22 3.20 -9.22 1.81
N VAL A 23 3.25 -7.97 2.31
CA VAL A 23 4.49 -7.19 2.30
C VAL A 23 5.56 -7.89 3.15
N ASN A 24 5.20 -8.43 4.30
CA ASN A 24 6.13 -9.17 5.16
C ASN A 24 6.61 -10.47 4.49
N GLN A 25 5.72 -11.24 3.85
CA GLN A 25 6.10 -12.42 3.06
C GLN A 25 7.04 -12.08 1.90
N TYR A 26 6.82 -10.96 1.19
CA TYR A 26 7.74 -10.54 0.13
C TYR A 26 9.11 -10.13 0.66
N ARG A 27 9.15 -9.53 1.85
CA ARG A 27 10.41 -9.22 2.53
C ARG A 27 11.16 -10.47 2.97
N GLU A 28 10.46 -11.49 3.46
CA GLU A 28 11.05 -12.79 3.83
C GLU A 28 11.61 -13.54 2.61
N ARG A 29 11.01 -13.35 1.43
CA ARG A 29 11.49 -13.89 0.14
C ARG A 29 12.67 -13.11 -0.45
N GLY A 30 13.24 -12.15 0.28
CA GLY A 30 14.42 -11.37 -0.14
C GLY A 30 14.13 -10.29 -1.18
N MET A 31 12.85 -10.01 -1.47
CA MET A 31 12.45 -9.00 -2.45
C MET A 31 12.71 -7.59 -1.91
N SER A 32 13.13 -6.68 -2.78
CA SER A 32 13.30 -5.29 -2.38
C SER A 32 11.94 -4.69 -1.98
N VAL A 33 11.91 -3.81 -0.96
CA VAL A 33 10.65 -3.21 -0.48
C VAL A 33 9.89 -2.49 -1.60
N ALA A 34 10.60 -1.96 -2.60
CA ALA A 34 10.02 -1.33 -3.77
C ALA A 34 9.25 -2.33 -4.65
N GLU A 35 9.86 -3.47 -5.02
CA GLU A 35 9.20 -4.53 -5.80
C GLU A 35 8.07 -5.20 -5.03
N ALA A 36 8.24 -5.42 -3.73
CA ALA A 36 7.22 -5.99 -2.85
C ALA A 36 5.94 -5.12 -2.79
N VAL A 37 6.09 -3.79 -2.84
CA VAL A 37 4.96 -2.85 -2.82
C VAL A 37 4.25 -2.81 -4.18
N VAL A 38 4.98 -2.88 -5.30
CA VAL A 38 4.40 -2.89 -6.65
C VAL A 38 3.64 -4.21 -6.90
N GLU A 39 4.30 -5.34 -6.72
CA GLU A 39 3.72 -6.67 -6.94
C GLU A 39 2.61 -6.95 -5.92
N GLY A 40 2.82 -6.56 -4.66
CA GLY A 40 1.82 -6.65 -3.61
C GLY A 40 0.62 -5.75 -3.85
N GLY A 41 0.81 -4.53 -4.36
CA GLY A 41 -0.26 -3.62 -4.71
C GLY A 41 -1.14 -4.15 -5.84
N GLN A 42 -0.53 -4.61 -6.94
CA GLN A 42 -1.27 -5.13 -8.10
C GLN A 42 -2.06 -6.40 -7.77
N ARG A 43 -1.49 -7.34 -7.02
CA ARG A 43 -2.19 -8.57 -6.63
C ARG A 43 -3.34 -8.35 -5.65
N ARG A 44 -3.42 -7.17 -5.02
CA ARG A 44 -4.44 -6.82 -4.03
C ARG A 44 -5.62 -6.05 -4.55
N LEU A 45 -5.42 -5.28 -5.62
CA LEU A 45 -6.51 -4.53 -6.23
C LEU A 45 -7.70 -5.46 -6.50
N ARG A 46 -7.45 -6.65 -7.04
CA ARG A 46 -8.50 -7.64 -7.31
C ARG A 46 -9.23 -8.10 -6.03
N PRO A 47 -8.55 -8.69 -5.03
CA PRO A 47 -9.20 -9.06 -3.76
C PRO A 47 -9.93 -7.92 -3.04
N ILE A 48 -9.32 -6.72 -2.94
CA ILE A 48 -9.93 -5.57 -2.24
C ILE A 48 -11.18 -5.09 -2.96
N LEU A 49 -11.13 -4.98 -4.30
CA LEU A 49 -12.31 -4.61 -5.07
C LEU A 49 -13.39 -5.68 -4.98
N MET A 50 -13.03 -6.97 -4.97
CA MET A 50 -14.00 -8.05 -4.82
C MET A 50 -14.74 -7.98 -3.49
N THR A 51 -14.04 -7.77 -2.37
CA THR A 51 -14.69 -7.64 -1.05
C THR A 51 -15.53 -6.38 -0.96
N ALA A 52 -15.01 -5.24 -1.41
CA ALA A 52 -15.72 -3.97 -1.40
C ALA A 52 -17.02 -4.05 -2.23
N LEU A 53 -16.95 -4.56 -3.45
CA LEU A 53 -18.12 -4.70 -4.33
C LEU A 53 -19.15 -5.67 -3.75
N ALA A 54 -18.71 -6.83 -3.22
CA ALA A 54 -19.62 -7.79 -2.59
C ALA A 54 -20.40 -7.17 -1.42
N THR A 55 -19.72 -6.44 -0.53
CA THR A 55 -20.37 -5.78 0.60
C THR A 55 -21.27 -4.63 0.16
N ILE A 56 -20.85 -3.85 -0.83
CA ILE A 56 -21.67 -2.77 -1.40
C ILE A 56 -22.96 -3.36 -1.98
N PHE A 57 -22.89 -4.38 -2.85
CA PHE A 57 -24.08 -4.99 -3.44
C PHE A 57 -24.99 -5.65 -2.40
N ALA A 58 -24.44 -6.28 -1.36
CA ALA A 58 -25.22 -6.86 -0.27
C ALA A 58 -25.98 -5.81 0.55
N LEU A 59 -25.41 -4.63 0.75
CA LEU A 59 -25.98 -3.56 1.57
C LEU A 59 -26.76 -2.51 0.76
N LEU A 60 -26.57 -2.46 -0.56
CA LEU A 60 -27.22 -1.52 -1.47
C LEU A 60 -28.75 -1.50 -1.33
N PRO A 61 -29.48 -2.64 -1.32
CA PRO A 61 -30.94 -2.59 -1.16
C PRO A 61 -31.37 -2.05 0.22
N MET A 62 -30.62 -2.35 1.27
CA MET A 62 -30.88 -1.78 2.61
C MET A 62 -30.62 -0.28 2.67
N ALA A 63 -29.56 0.19 1.99
CA ALA A 63 -29.21 1.61 1.93
C ALA A 63 -30.26 2.44 1.16
N LEU A 64 -30.88 1.84 0.13
CA LEU A 64 -31.94 2.47 -0.65
C LEU A 64 -33.31 2.44 0.04
N GLY A 65 -33.43 1.77 1.19
CA GLY A 65 -34.67 1.74 1.98
C GLY A 65 -35.82 0.99 1.30
N ILE A 66 -35.54 0.13 0.32
CA ILE A 66 -36.56 -0.64 -0.41
C ILE A 66 -37.22 -1.74 0.44
N THR A 67 -36.67 -2.08 1.61
CA THR A 67 -37.27 -3.00 2.58
C THR A 67 -38.09 -2.21 3.63
N GLY A 68 -39.40 -2.09 3.37
CA GLY A 68 -40.33 -1.12 3.97
C GLY A 68 -40.64 -1.17 5.47
N GLU A 69 -40.00 -2.00 6.30
CA GLU A 69 -40.38 -2.14 7.72
C GLU A 69 -39.21 -2.08 8.71
N GLY A 70 -37.95 -2.07 8.24
CA GLY A 70 -36.74 -2.08 9.08
C GLY A 70 -35.70 -0.99 8.78
N GLY A 71 -36.02 -0.05 7.89
CA GLY A 71 -35.08 0.94 7.34
C GLY A 71 -34.50 1.93 8.36
N PHE A 72 -35.23 2.25 9.44
CA PHE A 72 -34.80 3.30 10.39
C PHE A 72 -33.45 3.02 11.07
N ILE A 73 -33.11 1.75 11.31
CA ILE A 73 -31.85 1.36 11.97
C ILE A 73 -30.84 0.81 10.95
N SER A 74 -31.32 0.07 9.95
CA SER A 74 -30.48 -0.62 8.97
C SER A 74 -29.92 0.30 7.88
N THR A 75 -30.66 1.33 7.46
CA THR A 75 -30.22 2.31 6.45
C THR A 75 -29.00 3.13 6.90
N PRO A 76 -28.97 3.79 8.09
CA PRO A 76 -27.78 4.51 8.53
C PRO A 76 -26.58 3.59 8.80
N LEU A 77 -26.82 2.32 9.14
CA LEU A 77 -25.78 1.28 9.22
C LEU A 77 -25.16 1.02 7.85
N ALA A 78 -25.98 0.77 6.84
CA ALA A 78 -25.54 0.48 5.48
C ALA A 78 -24.77 1.67 4.86
N VAL A 79 -25.26 2.90 5.05
CA VAL A 79 -24.61 4.12 4.54
C VAL A 79 -23.21 4.31 5.12
N VAL A 80 -23.05 4.13 6.43
CA VAL A 80 -21.74 4.24 7.09
C VAL A 80 -20.79 3.18 6.53
N VAL A 81 -21.22 1.92 6.44
CA VAL A 81 -20.37 0.82 5.94
C VAL A 81 -19.94 1.03 4.49
N ILE A 82 -20.87 1.43 3.61
CA ILE A 82 -20.58 1.72 2.20
C ILE A 82 -19.60 2.90 2.09
N GLY A 83 -19.86 4.02 2.79
CA GLY A 83 -18.98 5.19 2.77
C GLY A 83 -17.58 4.92 3.31
N GLY A 84 -17.48 4.15 4.40
CA GLY A 84 -16.21 3.75 5.00
C GLY A 84 -15.41 2.81 4.10
N LEU A 85 -16.07 1.85 3.44
CA LEU A 85 -15.44 0.96 2.46
C LEU A 85 -14.91 1.71 1.25
N VAL A 86 -15.69 2.59 0.65
CA VAL A 86 -15.27 3.41 -0.50
C VAL A 86 -14.05 4.24 -0.12
N THR A 87 -14.11 4.93 1.02
CA THR A 87 -13.01 5.77 1.51
C THR A 87 -11.76 4.92 1.80
N SER A 88 -11.89 3.77 2.46
CA SER A 88 -10.77 2.88 2.77
C SER A 88 -10.15 2.26 1.51
N THR A 89 -10.97 1.93 0.51
CA THR A 89 -10.50 1.39 -0.78
C THR A 89 -9.71 2.44 -1.54
N LEU A 90 -10.22 3.67 -1.61
CA LEU A 90 -9.50 4.82 -2.17
C LEU A 90 -8.21 5.11 -1.39
N LEU A 91 -8.27 5.11 -0.06
CA LEU A 91 -7.11 5.31 0.79
C LEU A 91 -6.03 4.26 0.47
N THR A 92 -6.42 3.01 0.28
CA THR A 92 -5.48 1.91 -0.03
C THR A 92 -4.87 2.06 -1.42
N LEU A 93 -5.67 2.47 -2.42
CA LEU A 93 -5.20 2.77 -3.77
C LEU A 93 -4.19 3.94 -3.79
N VAL A 94 -4.32 4.90 -2.87
CA VAL A 94 -3.36 6.02 -2.70
C VAL A 94 -2.19 5.64 -1.78
N LEU A 95 -2.41 4.79 -0.78
CA LEU A 95 -1.40 4.35 0.16
C LEU A 95 -0.28 3.57 -0.54
N ILE A 96 -0.62 2.70 -1.50
CA ILE A 96 0.35 1.93 -2.28
C ILE A 96 1.37 2.84 -2.99
N PRO A 97 0.98 3.83 -3.83
CA PRO A 97 1.91 4.74 -4.49
C PRO A 97 2.67 5.65 -3.52
N VAL A 98 2.06 6.06 -2.41
CA VAL A 98 2.75 6.85 -1.37
C VAL A 98 3.84 6.02 -0.68
N LEU A 99 3.54 4.78 -0.32
CA LEU A 99 4.54 3.87 0.25
C LEU A 99 5.66 3.59 -0.75
N TYR A 100 5.34 3.45 -2.05
CA TYR A 100 6.35 3.28 -3.10
C TYR A 100 7.31 4.48 -3.16
N THR A 101 6.78 5.71 -3.26
CA THR A 101 7.61 6.93 -3.35
C THR A 101 8.47 7.18 -2.11
N MET A 102 7.95 6.89 -0.91
CA MET A 102 8.73 6.99 0.34
C MET A 102 9.91 6.01 0.39
N VAL A 103 9.76 4.82 -0.19
CA VAL A 103 10.79 3.79 -0.22
C VAL A 103 11.82 4.06 -1.32
N GLU A 104 11.37 4.43 -2.52
CA GLU A 104 12.25 4.78 -3.65
C GLU A 104 13.16 5.96 -3.30
N GLY A 105 12.61 7.02 -2.68
CA GLY A 105 13.40 8.18 -2.23
C GLY A 105 14.47 7.86 -1.18
N ARG A 106 14.28 6.81 -0.37
CA ARG A 106 15.32 6.30 0.55
C ARG A 106 16.39 5.50 -0.19
N ARG A 107 16.03 4.78 -1.25
CA ARG A 107 16.96 3.98 -2.07
C ARG A 107 17.87 4.87 -2.90
N GLU A 108 17.33 5.91 -3.51
CA GLU A 108 18.07 6.89 -4.31
C GLU A 108 19.13 7.62 -3.48
N ARG A 109 18.79 8.05 -2.24
CA ARG A 109 19.76 8.61 -1.29
C ARG A 109 20.85 7.62 -0.86
N ARG A 110 20.55 6.33 -0.82
CA ARG A 110 21.51 5.28 -0.41
C ARG A 110 22.44 4.88 -1.56
N GLN A 111 21.96 4.91 -2.80
CA GLN A 111 22.78 4.74 -4.00
C GLN A 111 23.67 5.97 -4.23
N ALA A 112 23.15 7.19 -4.08
CA ALA A 112 23.95 8.41 -4.16
C ALA A 112 25.13 8.42 -3.16
N ARG A 113 24.94 7.86 -1.96
CA ARG A 113 26.03 7.67 -0.97
C ARG A 113 27.02 6.56 -1.31
N ARG A 114 26.65 5.58 -2.14
CA ARG A 114 27.55 4.50 -2.58
C ARG A 114 28.31 4.83 -3.85
N SER A 115 27.80 5.79 -4.64
CA SER A 115 28.39 6.23 -5.89
C SER A 115 29.36 7.40 -5.76
N SER A 116 29.72 7.86 -4.55
CA SER A 116 30.87 8.76 -4.38
C SER A 116 32.14 8.02 -4.82
N PRO A 117 32.76 8.40 -5.96
CA PRO A 117 34.00 7.81 -6.38
C PRO A 117 35.07 8.20 -5.35
N ALA A 118 35.79 7.21 -4.82
CA ALA A 118 37.00 7.49 -4.07
C ALA A 118 37.93 8.35 -4.94
N PRO A 119 38.57 9.41 -4.40
CA PRO A 119 39.62 10.13 -5.12
C PRO A 119 40.68 9.11 -5.52
N GLN A 120 40.80 8.84 -6.82
CA GLN A 120 41.87 7.98 -7.33
C GLN A 120 43.20 8.69 -7.02
N PRO A 121 44.17 8.04 -6.36
CA PRO A 121 45.49 8.63 -6.19
C PRO A 121 46.15 8.65 -7.58
N GLU A 122 46.34 9.84 -8.14
CA GLU A 122 47.16 10.07 -9.33
C GLU A 122 48.55 9.47 -9.08
N THR A 123 48.73 8.24 -9.54
CA THR A 123 50.01 7.57 -9.57
C THR A 123 50.72 8.03 -10.82
N VAL A 124 51.33 9.22 -10.75
CA VAL A 124 52.30 9.67 -11.75
C VAL A 124 53.63 9.00 -11.42
N ALA A 125 53.78 7.77 -11.90
CA ALA A 125 55.06 7.07 -11.92
C ALA A 125 55.36 6.70 -13.37
N GLY A 126 56.32 7.41 -13.97
CA GLY A 126 56.85 7.06 -15.28
C GLY A 126 57.70 8.15 -15.88
N GLU A 127 58.98 8.23 -15.48
CA GLU A 127 60.08 8.10 -16.45
C GLU A 127 61.43 7.91 -15.71
N PRO A 128 62.23 6.88 -16.05
CA PRO A 128 63.58 6.74 -15.55
C PRO A 128 64.57 7.63 -16.32
N VAL A 129 65.53 8.16 -15.57
CA VAL A 129 66.68 8.99 -15.97
C VAL A 129 67.56 8.33 -17.04
N PRO A 130 68.02 9.05 -18.08
CA PRO A 130 69.30 8.78 -18.72
C PRO A 130 70.37 9.75 -18.20
N VAL A 131 71.46 9.17 -17.70
CA VAL A 131 72.70 9.84 -17.30
C VAL A 131 73.51 10.15 -18.55
N ALA A 132 73.88 11.42 -18.76
CA ALA A 132 74.98 11.86 -19.60
C ALA A 132 75.51 13.21 -19.11
#